data_AF-A0A3C0XMY2-F1
#
_entry.id   AF-A0A3C0XMY2-F1
#
_cell.length_a   1.000
_cell.length_b   1.000
_cell.length_c   1.000
_cell.angle_alpha   90.00
_cell.angle_beta   90.00
_cell.angle_gamma   90.00
#
_symmetry.space_group_name_H-M   'P 1'
#
loop_
_entity.id
_entity.type
_entity.pdbx_description
1 polymer ?
#
loop_
_entity_poly.entity_id
_entity_poly.type
_entity_poly.pdbx_seq_one_letter_code
_entity_poly.pdbx_strand_id
1 'polypeptide(L)'
;MVKEMTPSGPDEPWDFREASSETGPAIMAVIREVIDRTEGRESTVSKATAAWVGHISRVAPDLHPWSKYVLSRNLVLAEQPEPPAHLADEWPAAVSAFLAFAPWRSRSNRERYERAARHGDLPGLYEISVGDDGLIESILSVLPAPASAQREKPHGRLRNAQRSAQRGQIV
;
A
#
# COMPACT_ATOMS: atom_id res chain seq x y z
N MET A 1 23.90 1.30 40.13
CA MET A 1 23.13 0.17 39.55
C MET A 1 22.45 0.70 38.30
N VAL A 2 23.00 0.41 37.12
CA VAL A 2 22.44 0.86 35.84
C VAL A 2 21.43 -0.19 35.41
N LYS A 3 20.16 0.20 35.34
CA LYS A 3 19.08 -0.67 34.86
C LYS A 3 19.20 -0.71 33.34
N GLU A 4 19.66 -1.81 32.78
CA GLU A 4 19.59 -2.03 31.33
C GLU A 4 18.10 -1.96 30.94
N MET A 5 17.70 -0.86 30.30
CA MET A 5 16.39 -0.74 29.71
C MET A 5 16.45 -1.44 28.35
N THR A 6 15.75 -2.57 28.24
CA THR A 6 15.47 -3.18 26.94
C THR A 6 14.82 -2.12 26.05
N PRO A 7 15.34 -1.89 24.83
CA PRO A 7 14.70 -0.98 23.88
C PRO A 7 13.25 -1.40 23.64
N SER A 8 12.35 -0.43 23.66
CA SER A 8 10.94 -0.64 23.36
C SER A 8 10.72 -1.30 22.01
N GLY A 9 9.87 -2.34 21.97
CA GLY A 9 9.51 -3.03 20.74
C GLY A 9 8.55 -2.24 19.82
N PRO A 10 8.46 -2.57 18.52
CA PRO A 10 7.58 -1.90 17.55
C PRO A 10 6.08 -2.05 17.85
N ASP A 11 5.70 -3.11 18.58
CA ASP A 11 4.33 -3.41 18.98
C ASP A 11 3.90 -2.68 20.25
N GLU A 12 4.82 -2.00 20.94
CA GLU A 12 4.46 -1.23 22.12
C GLU A 12 3.52 -0.06 21.76
N PRO A 13 2.61 0.32 22.67
CA PRO A 13 1.80 1.52 22.49
C PRO A 13 2.70 2.74 22.27
N TRP A 14 2.34 3.56 21.29
CA TRP A 14 2.97 4.84 21.08
C TRP A 14 2.60 5.82 22.20
N ASP A 15 3.56 6.61 22.63
CA ASP A 15 3.41 7.60 23.70
C ASP A 15 3.57 9.02 23.15
N PHE A 16 2.71 9.95 23.59
CA PHE A 16 2.76 11.35 23.15
C PHE A 16 4.12 12.02 23.44
N ARG A 17 4.88 11.53 24.42
CA ARG A 17 6.22 12.01 24.75
C ARG A 17 7.24 11.72 23.65
N GLU A 18 6.94 10.77 22.77
CA GLU A 18 7.74 10.41 21.59
C GLU A 18 7.33 11.23 20.35
N ALA A 19 6.30 12.07 20.47
CA ALA A 19 5.81 12.90 19.37
C ALA A 19 6.83 13.97 18.96
N SER A 20 7.20 13.97 17.69
CA SER A 20 7.87 15.13 17.08
C SER A 20 6.85 16.25 16.79
N SER A 21 7.31 17.50 16.69
CA SER A 21 6.44 18.62 16.27
C SER A 21 5.88 18.45 14.86
N GLU A 22 6.55 17.65 14.01
CA GLU A 22 6.14 17.40 12.63
C GLU A 22 5.02 16.34 12.55
N THR A 23 5.20 15.20 13.22
CA THR A 23 4.30 14.02 13.07
C THR A 23 3.28 13.90 14.20
N GLY A 24 3.55 14.49 15.36
CA GLY A 24 2.69 14.42 16.55
C GLY A 24 1.24 14.83 16.28
N PRO A 25 0.97 15.99 15.67
CA PRO A 25 -0.40 16.41 15.36
C PRO A 25 -1.16 15.40 14.49
N ALA A 26 -0.49 14.79 13.51
CA ALA A 26 -1.10 13.80 12.64
C ALA A 26 -1.42 12.49 13.37
N ILE A 27 -0.50 12.03 14.24
CA ILE A 27 -0.71 10.83 15.07
C ILE A 27 -1.87 11.07 16.05
N MET A 28 -1.94 12.23 16.68
CA MET A 28 -3.04 12.59 17.60
C MET A 28 -4.39 12.66 16.88
N ALA A 29 -4.43 13.21 15.67
CA ALA A 29 -5.65 13.22 14.85
C ALA A 29 -6.11 11.80 14.48
N VAL A 30 -5.15 10.90 14.20
CA VAL A 30 -5.45 9.47 13.98
C VAL A 30 -6.01 8.83 15.24
N ILE A 31 -5.37 9.00 16.40
CA ILE A 31 -5.83 8.41 17.67
C ILE A 31 -7.25 8.85 17.99
N ARG A 32 -7.56 10.15 17.80
CA ARG A 32 -8.92 10.65 17.98
C ARG A 32 -9.92 9.92 17.10
N GLU A 33 -9.66 9.80 15.79
CA GLU A 33 -10.56 9.10 14.87
C GLU A 33 -10.70 7.61 15.20
N VAL A 34 -9.63 6.97 15.68
CA VAL A 34 -9.68 5.58 16.13
C VAL A 34 -10.59 5.44 17.34
N ILE A 35 -10.46 6.31 18.34
CA ILE A 35 -11.34 6.32 19.52
C ILE A 35 -12.79 6.53 19.11
N ASP A 36 -13.06 7.54 18.28
CA ASP A 36 -14.42 7.90 17.87
C ASP A 36 -15.08 6.75 17.08
N ARG A 37 -14.38 6.13 16.14
CA ARG A 37 -14.93 5.04 15.30
C ARG A 37 -15.00 3.67 15.98
N THR A 38 -14.13 3.41 16.94
CA THR A 38 -14.14 2.16 17.71
C THR A 38 -14.94 2.26 18.99
N GLU A 39 -15.57 3.43 19.25
CA GLU A 39 -16.31 3.73 20.49
C GLU A 39 -15.43 3.51 21.73
N GLY A 40 -14.15 3.84 21.62
CA GLY A 40 -13.14 3.70 22.68
C GLY A 40 -12.61 2.28 22.90
N ARG A 41 -13.02 1.28 22.08
CA ARG A 41 -12.43 -0.08 22.15
C ARG A 41 -10.93 -0.07 21.83
N GLU A 42 -10.51 0.79 20.92
CA GLU A 42 -9.11 1.09 20.65
C GLU A 42 -8.84 2.54 21.05
N SER A 43 -7.88 2.75 21.95
CA SER A 43 -7.50 4.09 22.45
C SER A 43 -6.04 4.46 22.22
N THR A 44 -5.27 3.54 21.64
CA THR A 44 -3.84 3.71 21.37
C THR A 44 -3.50 3.12 20.01
N VAL A 45 -2.41 3.57 19.40
CA VAL A 45 -1.79 2.93 18.24
C VAL A 45 -0.41 2.40 18.62
N SER A 46 0.08 1.36 17.95
CA SER A 46 1.45 0.88 18.17
C SER A 46 2.49 1.87 17.63
N LYS A 47 3.73 1.79 18.11
CA LYS A 47 4.86 2.59 17.60
C LYS A 47 5.08 2.39 16.11
N ALA A 48 4.99 1.15 15.62
CA ALA A 48 5.07 0.85 14.19
C ALA A 48 3.95 1.53 13.38
N THR A 49 2.71 1.49 13.88
CA THR A 49 1.58 2.15 13.23
C THR A 49 1.78 3.67 13.21
N ALA A 50 2.21 4.25 14.32
CA ALA A 50 2.48 5.68 14.44
C ALA A 50 3.60 6.15 13.48
N ALA A 51 4.65 5.34 13.31
CA ALA A 51 5.71 5.62 12.34
C ALA A 51 5.16 5.70 10.91
N TRP A 52 4.38 4.69 10.50
CA TRP A 52 3.73 4.70 9.19
C TRP A 52 2.73 5.85 9.01
N VAL A 53 1.99 6.23 10.05
CA VAL A 53 1.12 7.43 10.02
C VAL A 53 1.94 8.68 9.74
N GLY A 54 3.12 8.81 10.37
CA GLY A 54 4.05 9.90 10.10
C GLY A 54 4.52 9.93 8.64
N HIS A 55 4.92 8.78 8.08
CA HIS A 55 5.33 8.67 6.68
C HIS A 55 4.20 9.05 5.70
N ILE A 56 3.00 8.49 5.89
CA ILE A 56 1.84 8.79 5.03
C ILE A 56 1.45 10.25 5.15
N SER A 57 1.50 10.84 6.34
CA SER A 57 1.12 12.24 6.56
C SER A 57 2.04 13.24 5.85
N ARG A 58 3.32 12.88 5.62
CA ARG A 58 4.24 13.72 4.83
C ARG A 58 3.86 13.76 3.35
N VAL A 59 3.43 12.64 2.78
CA VAL A 59 3.10 12.55 1.34
C VAL A 59 1.63 12.89 1.05
N ALA A 60 0.74 12.64 2.00
CA ALA A 60 -0.69 12.83 1.91
C ALA A 60 -1.23 13.58 3.15
N PRO A 61 -0.83 14.85 3.36
CA PRO A 61 -1.21 15.60 4.56
C PRO A 61 -2.73 15.81 4.68
N ASP A 62 -3.42 15.90 3.55
CA ASP A 62 -4.86 16.11 3.41
C ASP A 62 -5.69 14.81 3.41
N LEU A 63 -5.05 13.63 3.42
CA LEU A 63 -5.77 12.36 3.56
C LEU A 63 -6.41 12.28 4.95
N HIS A 64 -7.66 11.81 5.02
CA HIS A 64 -8.40 11.72 6.26
C HIS A 64 -7.67 10.86 7.31
N PRO A 65 -7.66 11.23 8.60
CA PRO A 65 -6.91 10.49 9.62
C PRO A 65 -7.31 9.01 9.71
N TRP A 66 -8.60 8.69 9.65
CA TRP A 66 -9.04 7.28 9.59
C TRP A 66 -8.41 6.50 8.42
N SER A 67 -8.31 7.10 7.24
CA SER A 67 -7.69 6.44 6.09
C SER A 67 -6.18 6.27 6.27
N LYS A 68 -5.51 7.25 6.88
CA LYS A 68 -4.10 7.11 7.29
C LYS A 68 -3.93 5.92 8.25
N TYR A 69 -4.78 5.81 9.27
CA TYR A 69 -4.76 4.68 10.21
C TYR A 69 -4.90 3.34 9.49
N VAL A 70 -5.91 3.19 8.64
CA VAL A 70 -6.18 1.95 7.90
C VAL A 70 -5.00 1.57 7.03
N LEU A 71 -4.41 2.50 6.27
CA LEU A 71 -3.24 2.23 5.44
C LEU A 71 -2.03 1.83 6.29
N SER A 72 -1.74 2.58 7.36
CA SER A 72 -0.61 2.33 8.25
C SER A 72 -0.72 0.97 8.94
N ARG A 73 -1.90 0.63 9.48
CA ARG A 73 -2.13 -0.66 10.15
C ARG A 73 -1.93 -1.83 9.19
N ASN A 74 -2.42 -1.73 7.95
CA ASN A 74 -2.24 -2.78 6.96
C ASN A 74 -0.79 -2.90 6.47
N LEU A 75 -0.04 -1.78 6.40
CA LEU A 75 1.41 -1.83 6.12
C LEU A 75 2.17 -2.56 7.23
N VAL A 76 1.87 -2.27 8.51
CA VAL A 76 2.47 -3.01 9.64
C VAL A 76 2.16 -4.51 9.56
N LEU A 77 0.92 -4.87 9.23
CA LEU A 77 0.53 -6.28 9.07
C LEU A 77 1.24 -6.96 7.88
N ALA A 78 1.48 -6.22 6.79
CA ALA A 78 2.21 -6.73 5.62
C ALA A 78 3.71 -6.95 5.89
N GLU A 79 4.28 -6.29 6.91
CA GLU A 79 5.69 -6.44 7.31
C GLU A 79 5.94 -7.64 8.24
N GLN A 80 4.88 -8.34 8.68
CA GLN A 80 5.02 -9.50 9.55
C GLN A 80 5.61 -10.71 8.79
N PRO A 81 6.28 -11.65 9.48
CA PRO A 81 6.85 -12.85 8.84
C PRO A 81 5.82 -13.72 8.11
N GLU A 82 4.59 -13.73 8.64
CA GLU A 82 3.44 -14.43 8.07
C GLU A 82 2.30 -13.42 7.89
N PRO A 83 2.38 -12.54 6.87
CA PRO A 83 1.34 -11.53 6.66
C PRO A 83 0.04 -12.22 6.24
N PRO A 84 -1.13 -11.62 6.54
CA PRO A 84 -2.39 -12.12 5.99
C PRO A 84 -2.28 -12.27 4.47
N ALA A 85 -2.82 -13.35 3.89
CA ALA A 85 -2.69 -13.63 2.46
C ALA A 85 -3.17 -12.47 1.56
N HIS A 86 -4.15 -11.69 2.04
CA HIS A 86 -4.69 -10.49 1.40
C HIS A 86 -3.86 -9.22 1.66
N LEU A 87 -2.68 -9.31 2.27
CA LEU A 87 -1.74 -8.20 2.49
C LEU A 87 -0.30 -8.59 2.11
N ALA A 88 -0.12 -9.75 1.47
CA ALA A 88 1.18 -10.22 1.00
C ALA A 88 1.80 -9.27 -0.04
N ASP A 89 3.01 -9.60 -0.52
CA ASP A 89 3.96 -8.90 -1.41
C ASP A 89 3.51 -7.66 -2.21
N GLU A 90 2.28 -7.62 -2.71
CA GLU A 90 1.73 -6.55 -3.52
C GLU A 90 1.13 -5.39 -2.72
N TRP A 91 0.82 -5.55 -1.42
CA TRP A 91 0.18 -4.50 -0.62
C TRP A 91 0.98 -3.19 -0.55
N PRO A 92 2.31 -3.19 -0.27
CA PRO A 92 3.09 -1.95 -0.28
C PRO A 92 3.07 -1.23 -1.63
N ALA A 93 3.03 -1.99 -2.73
CA ALA A 93 2.98 -1.45 -4.07
C ALA A 93 1.59 -0.85 -4.39
N ALA A 94 0.51 -1.49 -3.95
CA ALA A 94 -0.85 -0.96 -4.03
C ALA A 94 -1.02 0.34 -3.24
N VAL A 95 -0.48 0.42 -2.02
CA VAL A 95 -0.48 1.66 -1.23
C VAL A 95 0.32 2.76 -1.93
N SER A 96 1.49 2.43 -2.48
CA SER A 96 2.32 3.39 -3.24
C SER A 96 1.56 3.94 -4.45
N ALA A 97 0.86 3.07 -5.20
CA ALA A 97 0.02 3.49 -6.31
C ALA A 97 -1.14 4.38 -5.84
N PHE A 98 -1.86 3.98 -4.80
CA PHE A 98 -2.95 4.79 -4.22
C PHE A 98 -2.46 6.18 -3.83
N LEU A 99 -1.32 6.27 -3.14
CA LEU A 99 -0.73 7.53 -2.72
C LEU A 99 -0.27 8.39 -3.91
N ALA A 100 0.29 7.75 -4.95
CA ALA A 100 0.74 8.44 -6.16
C ALA A 100 -0.41 9.02 -6.99
N PHE A 101 -1.52 8.29 -7.12
CA PHE A 101 -2.70 8.75 -7.85
C PHE A 101 -3.52 9.76 -7.04
N ALA A 102 -3.46 9.72 -5.71
CA ALA A 102 -4.22 10.59 -4.81
C ALA A 102 -5.73 10.66 -5.13
N PRO A 103 -6.45 9.52 -5.17
CA PRO A 103 -7.85 9.45 -5.58
C PRO A 103 -8.82 10.17 -4.62
N TRP A 104 -8.41 10.42 -3.37
CA TRP A 104 -9.19 11.19 -2.39
C TRP A 104 -9.26 12.69 -2.70
N ARG A 105 -8.33 13.23 -3.51
CA ARG A 105 -8.25 14.67 -3.79
C ARG A 105 -9.25 15.16 -4.82
N SER A 106 -9.63 14.30 -5.77
CA SER A 106 -10.59 14.67 -6.82
C SER A 106 -11.21 13.45 -7.48
N ARG A 107 -12.41 13.63 -8.03
CA ARG A 107 -13.07 12.62 -8.85
C ARG A 107 -12.22 12.19 -10.06
N SER A 108 -11.54 13.14 -10.72
CA SER A 108 -10.69 12.80 -11.87
C SER A 108 -9.50 11.92 -11.48
N ASN A 109 -8.90 12.13 -10.30
CA ASN A 109 -7.84 11.27 -9.80
C ASN A 109 -8.37 9.87 -9.46
N ARG A 110 -9.55 9.81 -8.84
CA ARG A 110 -10.25 8.56 -8.55
C ARG A 110 -10.49 7.74 -9.82
N GLU A 111 -11.08 8.35 -10.85
CA GLU A 111 -11.36 7.68 -12.13
C GLU A 111 -10.07 7.19 -12.82
N ARG A 112 -8.95 7.93 -12.69
CA ARG A 112 -7.63 7.51 -13.20
C ARG A 112 -7.08 6.30 -12.44
N TYR A 113 -7.17 6.32 -11.12
CA TYR A 113 -6.75 5.21 -10.26
C TYR A 113 -7.56 3.94 -10.55
N GLU A 114 -8.89 4.04 -10.56
CA GLU A 114 -9.81 2.94 -10.88
C GLU A 114 -9.60 2.38 -12.28
N ARG A 115 -9.25 3.23 -13.25
CA ARG A 115 -8.93 2.79 -14.61
C ARG A 115 -7.62 2.00 -14.65
N ALA A 116 -6.57 2.51 -14.00
CA ALA A 116 -5.29 1.81 -13.90
C ALA A 116 -5.43 0.46 -13.16
N ALA A 117 -6.21 0.43 -12.08
CA ALA A 117 -6.53 -0.80 -11.35
C ALA A 117 -7.24 -1.83 -12.24
N ARG A 118 -8.28 -1.42 -12.98
CA ARG A 118 -9.05 -2.30 -13.86
C ARG A 118 -8.26 -2.84 -15.06
N HIS A 119 -7.28 -2.10 -15.58
CA HIS A 119 -6.44 -2.56 -16.68
C HIS A 119 -5.30 -3.49 -16.24
N GLY A 120 -5.10 -3.67 -14.93
CA GLY A 120 -3.96 -4.43 -14.39
C GLY A 120 -2.63 -3.70 -14.53
N ASP A 121 -2.66 -2.37 -14.70
CA ASP A 121 -1.46 -1.53 -14.77
C ASP A 121 -0.87 -1.29 -13.37
N LEU A 122 -1.67 -1.52 -12.32
CA LEU A 122 -1.21 -1.42 -10.94
C LEU A 122 -0.74 -2.80 -10.43
N PRO A 123 0.36 -2.83 -9.65
CA PRO A 123 0.81 -4.04 -8.98
C PRO A 123 -0.25 -4.47 -7.96
N GLY A 124 -1.03 -5.45 -8.38
CA GLY A 124 -1.75 -6.31 -7.48
C GLY A 124 -3.23 -6.06 -7.29
N LEU A 125 -3.80 -7.08 -6.66
CA LEU A 125 -5.20 -7.41 -6.51
C LEU A 125 -5.95 -6.50 -5.55
N TYR A 126 -5.60 -5.22 -5.37
CA TYR A 126 -6.20 -4.39 -4.33
C TYR A 126 -6.93 -3.18 -4.89
N GLU A 127 -8.24 -3.16 -4.66
CA GLU A 127 -9.07 -1.98 -4.89
C GLU A 127 -9.30 -1.30 -3.54
N ILE A 128 -8.61 -0.17 -3.36
CA ILE A 128 -8.87 0.72 -2.24
C ILE A 128 -10.03 1.63 -2.66
N SER A 129 -11.22 1.29 -2.19
CA SER A 129 -12.44 2.05 -2.48
C SER A 129 -12.50 3.27 -1.57
N VAL A 130 -12.73 4.43 -2.18
CA VAL A 130 -12.87 5.70 -1.47
C VAL A 130 -14.29 6.22 -1.63
N GLY A 131 -14.98 6.44 -0.51
CA GLY A 131 -16.32 7.00 -0.45
C GLY A 131 -16.38 8.43 -0.97
N ASP A 132 -17.59 8.96 -1.13
CA ASP A 132 -17.80 10.33 -1.59
C ASP A 132 -17.29 11.39 -0.60
N ASP A 133 -17.11 11.00 0.66
CA ASP A 133 -16.50 11.80 1.73
C ASP A 133 -14.96 11.75 1.76
N GLY A 134 -14.34 10.99 0.85
CA GLY A 134 -12.89 10.84 0.78
C GLY A 134 -12.32 9.80 1.74
N LEU A 135 -13.16 9.02 2.42
CA LEU A 135 -12.74 7.95 3.31
C LEU A 135 -12.49 6.65 2.57
N ILE A 136 -11.46 5.90 2.97
CA ILE A 136 -11.35 4.49 2.59
C ILE A 136 -12.53 3.74 3.19
N GLU A 137 -13.46 3.31 2.34
CA GLU A 137 -14.64 2.52 2.71
C GLU A 137 -14.33 1.02 2.74
N SER A 138 -13.46 0.59 1.82
CA SER A 138 -13.08 -0.82 1.70
C SER A 138 -11.69 -0.98 1.11
N ILE A 139 -11.02 -2.04 1.54
CA ILE A 139 -9.83 -2.58 0.91
C ILE A 139 -10.23 -3.98 0.47
N LEU A 140 -10.58 -4.12 -0.81
CA LEU A 140 -10.95 -5.41 -1.36
C LEU A 140 -9.74 -6.03 -2.04
N SER A 141 -9.49 -7.31 -1.73
CA SER A 141 -8.70 -8.16 -2.60
C SER A 141 -9.57 -8.52 -3.81
N VAL A 142 -9.37 -7.79 -4.91
CA VAL A 142 -9.88 -8.12 -6.24
C VAL A 142 -9.24 -9.43 -6.66
N LEU A 143 -9.98 -10.53 -6.60
CA LEU A 143 -9.59 -11.80 -7.23
C LEU A 143 -9.05 -11.56 -8.66
N PRO A 144 -8.08 -12.36 -9.15
CA PRO A 144 -7.29 -12.07 -10.35
C PRO A 144 -8.16 -11.56 -11.48
N ALA A 145 -7.67 -10.47 -12.10
CA ALA A 145 -8.25 -9.86 -13.27
C ALA A 145 -8.85 -10.92 -14.19
N PRO A 146 -10.05 -10.69 -14.79
CA PRO A 146 -10.66 -11.65 -15.69
C PRO A 146 -9.62 -12.13 -16.70
N ALA A 147 -9.60 -13.43 -16.97
CA ALA A 147 -8.57 -14.15 -17.73
C ALA A 147 -8.16 -13.51 -19.08
N SER A 148 -8.91 -12.53 -19.57
CA SER A 148 -8.58 -11.63 -20.68
C SER A 148 -7.32 -10.78 -20.49
N ALA A 149 -6.81 -10.60 -19.25
CA ALA A 149 -5.53 -9.92 -18.99
C ALA A 149 -4.30 -10.84 -19.08
N GLN A 150 -4.48 -12.17 -19.15
CA GLN A 150 -3.43 -13.09 -19.60
C GLN A 150 -3.31 -13.03 -21.13
N ARG A 151 -3.04 -11.83 -21.66
CA ARG A 151 -2.47 -11.73 -23.00
C ARG A 151 -1.15 -12.47 -22.96
N GLU A 152 -1.15 -13.61 -23.65
CA GLU A 152 0.00 -14.40 -24.04
C GLU A 152 1.29 -13.57 -23.93
N LYS A 153 2.13 -13.85 -22.92
CA LYS A 153 3.55 -13.57 -23.07
C LYS A 153 3.90 -14.20 -24.42
N PRO A 154 4.38 -13.46 -25.43
CA PRO A 154 4.75 -14.07 -26.68
C PRO A 154 5.86 -15.06 -26.34
N HIS A 155 5.49 -16.34 -26.27
CA HIS A 155 6.45 -17.42 -26.33
C HIS A 155 7.18 -17.19 -27.63
N GLY A 156 8.40 -16.68 -27.51
CA GLY A 156 9.32 -16.53 -28.61
C GLY A 156 9.38 -17.86 -29.33
N ARG A 157 8.64 -17.95 -30.45
CA ARG A 157 8.81 -18.99 -31.45
C ARG A 157 10.20 -18.77 -32.03
N LEU A 158 11.20 -19.36 -31.39
CA LEU A 158 12.43 -19.76 -32.04
C LEU A 158 12.04 -20.84 -33.07
N ARG A 159 11.68 -20.40 -34.28
CA ARG A 159 11.64 -21.25 -35.47
C ARG A 159 12.59 -20.67 -36.51
N ASN A 160 13.74 -21.32 -36.60
CA ASN A 160 14.43 -21.74 -37.82
C ASN A 160 14.31 -20.82 -39.04
N ALA A 161 15.39 -20.08 -39.33
CA ALA A 161 15.80 -19.77 -40.69
C ALA A 161 16.97 -20.70 -41.06
N GLN A 162 16.64 -21.85 -41.65
CA GLN A 162 17.58 -22.70 -42.37
C GLN A 162 17.74 -22.16 -43.80
N ARG A 163 19.01 -22.05 -44.22
CA ARG A 163 19.53 -22.23 -45.59
C ARG A 163 19.10 -21.22 -46.66
N SER A 164 20.07 -20.47 -47.20
CA SER A 164 20.68 -20.78 -48.51
C SER A 164 21.54 -19.62 -49.02
N ALA A 165 22.85 -19.84 -49.10
CA ALA A 165 23.77 -19.34 -50.14
C ALA A 165 25.12 -20.07 -49.90
N GLN A 166 25.40 -21.18 -50.60
CA GLN A 166 26.18 -21.22 -51.86
C GLN A 166 27.54 -20.52 -51.71
N ARG A 167 28.63 -21.28 -51.59
CA ARG A 167 29.47 -21.90 -52.66
C ARG A 167 30.53 -20.93 -53.23
N GLY A 168 31.78 -21.37 -53.14
CA GLY A 168 32.96 -20.89 -53.89
C GLY A 168 34.00 -20.26 -52.97
N GLN A 169 35.31 -20.53 -53.01
CA GLN A 169 36.24 -21.34 -53.83
C GLN A 169 37.50 -21.51 -52.94
N ILE A 170 38.08 -22.71 -52.79
CA ILE A 170 39.35 -23.12 -53.42
C ILE A 170 40.30 -21.95 -53.73
N VAL A 171 41.37 -21.79 -52.94
CA VAL A 171 42.78 -21.99 -53.33
C VAL A 171 43.53 -22.51 -52.11
#